data_AF-A0A1J8QGK0-F1
#
_entry.id   AF-A0A1J8QGK0-F1
#
_cell.length_a   1.000
_cell.length_b   1.000
_cell.length_c   1.000
_cell.angle_alpha   90.00
_cell.angle_beta   90.00
_cell.angle_gamma   90.00
#
_symmetry.space_group_name_H-M   'P 1'
#
loop_
_entity.id
_entity.type
_entity.pdbx_description
1 polymer ?
#
loop_
_entity_poly.entity_id
_entity_poly.type
_entity_poly.pdbx_seq_one_letter_code
_entity_poly.pdbx_strand_id
1 'polypeptide(L)'
;LWLCFALLVTPGYLTYKQRTFNLEGKTNAQWSRDLNAKGRLRIQNRLHCCGYYSPFVEATVSQTCYARSVLPGCKDAYIRFEKNVLRMWYTIAFSLVPLQLAIMLVGLLCSNHVTYRFGKGMMPKAYRLSMGSMGVIMDNYANQLAEQYGSDVAADILARSQANSRLDSYASGNGGTGTTYMSSHGRYDSLGMKAPESL
;
A
#
# COMPACT_ATOMS: atom_id res chain seq x y z
N LEU A 1 -3.80 0.28 -5.06
CA LEU A 1 -4.25 1.33 -4.11
C LEU A 1 -3.96 2.74 -4.62
N TRP A 2 -2.72 3.06 -5.02
CA TRP A 2 -2.35 4.39 -5.55
C TRP A 2 -3.11 4.83 -6.81
N LEU A 3 -3.27 3.94 -7.80
CA LEU A 3 -4.08 4.24 -8.99
C LEU A 3 -5.55 4.51 -8.65
N CYS A 4 -6.15 3.71 -7.76
CA CYS A 4 -7.52 3.92 -7.29
C CYS A 4 -7.66 5.26 -6.57
N PHE A 5 -6.66 5.65 -5.78
CA PHE A 5 -6.63 6.94 -5.11
C PHE A 5 -6.56 8.11 -6.10
N ALA A 6 -5.71 8.02 -7.12
CA ALA A 6 -5.65 9.03 -8.18
C ALA A 6 -6.98 9.15 -8.94
N LEU A 7 -7.60 8.02 -9.29
CA LEU A 7 -8.90 7.98 -9.95
C LEU A 7 -10.05 8.47 -9.08
N LEU A 8 -9.89 8.51 -7.75
CA LEU A 8 -10.89 9.02 -6.82
C LEU A 8 -10.72 10.52 -6.58
N VAL A 9 -9.48 10.98 -6.37
CA VAL A 9 -9.16 12.38 -6.12
C VAL A 9 -9.39 13.24 -7.37
N THR A 10 -9.09 12.72 -8.56
CA THR A 10 -9.25 13.48 -9.82
C THR A 10 -10.69 13.96 -10.06
N PRO A 11 -11.73 13.10 -10.09
CA PRO A 11 -13.11 13.55 -10.24
C PRO A 11 -13.59 14.37 -9.03
N GLY A 12 -13.13 14.08 -7.81
CA GLY A 12 -13.43 14.89 -6.63
C GLY A 12 -12.94 16.34 -6.75
N TYR A 13 -11.72 16.53 -7.24
CA TYR A 13 -11.16 17.86 -7.48
C TYR A 13 -11.85 18.56 -8.66
N LEU A 14 -12.11 17.85 -9.75
CA LEU A 14 -12.78 18.43 -10.93
C LEU A 14 -14.19 18.92 -10.59
N THR A 15 -14.97 18.12 -9.86
CA THR A 15 -16.33 18.50 -9.44
C THR A 15 -16.34 19.68 -8.47
N TYR A 16 -15.39 19.73 -7.53
CA TYR A 16 -15.19 20.89 -6.66
C TYR A 16 -14.84 22.15 -7.45
N LYS A 17 -13.87 22.07 -8.36
CA LYS A 17 -13.45 23.18 -9.23
C LYS A 17 -14.60 23.68 -10.10
N GLN A 18 -15.38 22.78 -10.70
CA GLN A 18 -16.51 23.14 -11.54
C GLN A 18 -17.60 23.90 -10.76
N ARG A 19 -17.84 23.53 -9.49
CA ARG A 19 -18.83 24.20 -8.64
C ARG A 19 -18.41 25.62 -8.28
N THR A 20 -17.14 25.83 -7.98
CA THR A 20 -16.60 27.12 -7.50
C THR A 20 -16.42 28.13 -8.63
N PHE A 21 -16.06 27.69 -9.84
CA PHE A 21 -15.77 28.59 -10.96
C PHE A 21 -16.88 28.65 -12.01
N ASN A 22 -17.55 29.81 -12.05
CA ASN A 22 -18.50 30.28 -13.08
C ASN A 22 -19.43 29.17 -13.61
N LEU A 23 -20.15 28.53 -12.69
CA LEU A 23 -21.12 27.49 -13.03
C LEU A 23 -22.20 28.04 -13.98
N GLU A 24 -22.67 29.25 -13.73
CA GLU A 24 -23.73 29.88 -14.53
C GLU A 24 -23.35 30.08 -15.99
N GLY A 25 -22.12 30.56 -16.27
CA GLY A 25 -21.62 30.71 -17.63
C GLY A 25 -21.48 29.38 -18.35
N LYS A 26 -21.01 28.33 -17.65
CA LYS A 26 -20.89 26.98 -18.21
C LYS A 26 -22.25 26.38 -18.53
N THR A 27 -23.21 26.50 -17.61
CA THR A 27 -24.58 26.02 -17.79
C THR A 27 -25.27 26.71 -18.98
N ASN A 28 -25.05 28.02 -19.16
CA ASN A 28 -25.57 28.77 -20.30
C ASN A 28 -24.95 28.33 -21.63
N ALA A 29 -23.62 28.13 -21.66
CA ALA A 29 -22.92 27.62 -22.83
C ALA A 29 -23.37 26.19 -23.19
N GLN A 30 -23.52 25.33 -22.18
CA GLN A 30 -23.98 23.96 -22.33
C GLN A 30 -25.41 23.92 -22.91
N TRP A 31 -26.31 24.77 -22.40
CA TRP A 31 -27.68 24.85 -22.89
C TRP A 31 -27.74 25.21 -24.37
N SER A 32 -26.98 26.23 -24.78
CA SER A 32 -27.02 26.80 -26.13
C SER A 32 -26.24 26.00 -27.17
N ARG A 33 -25.06 25.45 -26.81
CA ARG A 33 -24.13 24.82 -27.75
C ARG A 33 -24.11 23.31 -27.69
N ASP A 34 -24.27 22.73 -26.50
CA ASP A 34 -24.02 21.29 -26.29
C ASP A 34 -25.31 20.47 -26.19
N LEU A 35 -26.40 21.08 -25.73
CA LEU A 35 -27.68 20.41 -25.60
C LEU A 35 -28.48 20.43 -26.90
N ASN A 36 -28.66 19.24 -27.48
CA ASN A 36 -29.63 19.01 -28.55
C ASN A 36 -31.08 19.19 -28.06
N ALA A 37 -32.01 19.41 -28.98
CA ALA A 37 -33.45 19.59 -28.69
C ALA A 37 -34.04 18.46 -27.80
N LYS A 38 -33.65 17.21 -28.02
CA LYS A 38 -34.06 16.06 -27.18
C LYS A 38 -33.57 16.18 -25.73
N GLY A 39 -32.35 16.69 -25.53
CA GLY A 39 -31.76 16.92 -24.21
C GLY A 39 -32.49 18.03 -23.45
N ARG A 40 -32.75 19.15 -24.13
CA ARG A 40 -33.53 20.27 -23.58
C ARG A 40 -34.94 19.83 -23.17
N LEU A 41 -35.61 19.05 -24.02
CA LEU A 41 -36.96 18.53 -23.75
C LEU A 41 -36.98 17.58 -22.53
N ARG A 42 -35.95 16.75 -22.36
CA ARG A 42 -35.82 15.91 -21.14
C ARG A 42 -35.71 16.75 -19.87
N ILE A 43 -34.91 17.82 -19.90
CA ILE A 43 -34.76 18.71 -18.75
C ILE A 43 -36.06 19.45 -18.48
N GLN A 44 -36.69 20.02 -19.50
CA GLN A 44 -37.96 20.74 -19.40
C GLN A 44 -39.07 19.86 -18.79
N ASN A 45 -39.17 18.61 -19.24
CA ASN A 45 -40.16 17.67 -18.71
C ASN A 45 -39.87 17.22 -17.28
N ARG A 46 -38.60 17.18 -16.84
CA ARG A 46 -38.23 16.77 -15.48
C ARG A 46 -38.28 17.91 -14.47
N LEU A 47 -37.91 19.12 -14.89
CA LEU A 47 -37.87 20.31 -14.05
C LEU A 47 -39.16 21.13 -14.13
N HIS A 48 -40.14 20.71 -14.95
CA HIS A 48 -41.41 21.40 -15.16
C HIS A 48 -41.24 22.89 -15.48
N CYS A 49 -40.34 23.18 -16.41
CA CYS A 49 -39.96 24.54 -16.82
C CYS A 49 -39.95 24.65 -18.35
N CYS A 50 -40.00 25.87 -18.90
CA CYS A 50 -40.09 26.10 -20.35
C CYS A 50 -39.11 27.18 -20.82
N GLY A 51 -38.29 26.82 -21.81
CA GLY A 51 -37.20 27.67 -22.29
C GLY A 51 -36.10 27.91 -21.24
N TYR A 52 -35.04 28.63 -21.62
CA TYR A 52 -33.92 28.86 -20.70
C TYR A 52 -34.19 30.03 -19.75
N TYR A 53 -34.44 31.22 -20.31
CA TYR A 53 -34.84 32.42 -19.57
C TYR A 53 -36.37 32.61 -19.55
N SER A 54 -37.03 32.30 -20.66
CA SER A 54 -38.47 32.42 -20.83
C SER A 54 -38.95 31.41 -21.89
N PRO A 55 -40.25 31.13 -22.00
CA PRO A 55 -40.82 30.22 -22.99
C PRO A 55 -40.51 30.57 -24.45
N PHE A 56 -40.07 31.81 -24.71
CA PHE A 56 -39.77 32.32 -26.05
C PHE A 56 -38.31 32.10 -26.46
N VAL A 57 -37.39 31.88 -25.50
CA VAL A 57 -35.95 31.81 -25.76
C VAL A 57 -35.48 30.37 -25.61
N GLU A 58 -35.11 29.78 -26.75
CA GLU A 58 -34.44 28.49 -26.83
C GLU A 58 -35.23 27.34 -26.17
N ALA A 59 -36.56 27.43 -26.22
CA ALA A 59 -37.48 26.39 -25.79
C ALA A 59 -37.60 25.27 -26.82
N THR A 60 -37.77 24.03 -26.36
CA THR A 60 -38.15 22.92 -27.23
C THR A 60 -39.63 22.68 -27.03
N VAL A 61 -40.40 22.78 -28.09
CA VAL A 61 -41.87 22.70 -28.01
C VAL A 61 -42.27 21.30 -27.53
N SER A 62 -43.13 21.24 -26.52
CA SER A 62 -43.71 20.03 -25.98
C SER A 62 -45.20 20.23 -25.68
N GLN A 63 -45.92 19.18 -25.25
CA GLN A 63 -47.34 19.27 -24.87
C GLN A 63 -47.59 20.28 -23.74
N THR A 64 -46.59 20.53 -22.88
CA THR A 64 -46.68 21.45 -21.73
C THR A 64 -45.89 22.75 -21.93
N CYS A 65 -44.91 22.76 -22.83
CA CYS A 65 -44.05 23.91 -23.11
C CYS A 65 -44.36 24.46 -24.51
N TYR A 66 -45.08 25.58 -24.53
CA TYR A 66 -45.45 26.33 -25.73
C TYR A 66 -45.33 27.84 -25.47
N ALA A 67 -45.35 28.66 -26.53
CA ALA A 67 -45.05 30.10 -26.48
C ALA A 67 -45.94 30.92 -25.52
N ARG A 68 -47.14 30.43 -25.16
CA ARG A 68 -48.07 31.09 -24.23
C ARG A 68 -48.16 30.42 -22.86
N SER A 69 -47.26 29.48 -22.57
CA SER A 69 -47.25 28.80 -21.28
C SER A 69 -46.85 29.76 -20.15
N VAL A 70 -47.48 29.60 -18.98
CA VAL A 70 -47.15 30.36 -17.76
C VAL A 70 -45.99 29.75 -16.97
N LEU A 71 -45.24 28.82 -17.59
CA LEU A 71 -44.16 28.11 -16.94
C LEU A 71 -42.92 29.02 -16.78
N PRO A 72 -42.19 28.91 -15.65
CA PRO A 72 -40.97 29.66 -15.44
C PRO A 72 -39.83 29.14 -16.35
N GLY A 73 -38.82 29.99 -16.55
CA GLY A 73 -37.58 29.61 -17.25
C GLY A 73 -36.79 28.54 -16.50
N CYS A 74 -36.12 27.65 -17.23
CA CYS A 74 -35.38 26.52 -16.66
C CYS A 74 -34.06 26.91 -15.97
N LYS A 75 -33.52 28.12 -16.19
CA LYS A 75 -32.19 28.51 -15.71
C LYS A 75 -31.98 28.29 -14.21
N ASP A 76 -32.88 28.80 -13.36
CA ASP A 76 -32.69 28.72 -11.90
C ASP A 76 -32.81 27.26 -11.40
N ALA A 77 -33.85 26.56 -11.82
CA ALA A 77 -34.05 25.16 -11.47
C ALA A 77 -32.88 24.28 -11.94
N TYR A 78 -32.35 24.53 -13.13
CA TYR A 78 -31.23 23.79 -13.70
C TYR A 78 -29.91 24.08 -12.97
N ILE A 79 -29.63 25.34 -12.62
CA ILE A 79 -28.46 25.70 -11.81
C ILE A 79 -28.54 25.07 -10.41
N ARG A 80 -29.71 25.06 -9.77
CA ARG A 80 -29.91 24.42 -8.46
C ARG A 80 -29.67 22.91 -8.54
N PHE A 81 -30.16 22.27 -9.59
CA PHE A 81 -29.91 20.85 -9.84
C PHE A 81 -28.41 20.56 -9.98
N GLU A 82 -27.71 21.28 -10.85
CA GLU A 82 -26.27 21.13 -11.06
C GLU A 82 -25.48 21.36 -9.77
N LYS A 83 -25.81 22.40 -8.99
CA LYS A 83 -25.18 22.68 -7.68
C LYS A 83 -25.36 21.52 -6.70
N ASN A 84 -26.53 20.88 -6.67
CA ASN A 84 -26.81 19.77 -5.77
C ASN A 84 -26.08 18.50 -6.20
N VAL A 85 -26.07 18.19 -7.50
CA VAL A 85 -25.36 17.03 -8.04
C VAL A 85 -23.85 17.16 -7.81
N LEU A 86 -23.25 18.29 -8.20
CA LEU A 86 -21.83 18.55 -7.94
C LEU A 86 -21.52 18.47 -6.45
N ARG A 87 -22.42 18.95 -5.58
CA ARG A 87 -22.26 18.86 -4.13
C ARG A 87 -22.16 17.41 -3.65
N MET A 88 -23.10 16.58 -4.07
CA MET A 88 -23.13 15.18 -3.71
C MET A 88 -21.84 14.46 -4.13
N TRP A 89 -21.39 14.68 -5.37
CA TRP A 89 -20.19 14.02 -5.91
C TRP A 89 -18.90 14.39 -5.18
N TYR A 90 -18.61 15.67 -4.97
CA TYR A 90 -17.38 16.02 -4.25
C TYR A 90 -17.46 15.55 -2.80
N THR A 91 -18.63 15.65 -2.14
CA THR A 91 -18.77 15.17 -0.75
C THR A 91 -18.49 13.69 -0.62
N ILE A 92 -19.01 12.85 -1.53
CA ILE A 92 -18.74 11.41 -1.56
C ILE A 92 -17.27 11.13 -1.88
N ALA A 93 -16.69 11.85 -2.86
CA ALA A 93 -15.29 11.65 -3.20
C ALA A 93 -14.37 12.00 -2.02
N PHE A 94 -14.54 13.17 -1.40
CA PHE A 94 -13.70 13.60 -0.27
C PHE A 94 -13.91 12.76 0.99
N SER A 95 -15.07 12.13 1.19
CA SER A 95 -15.29 11.23 2.33
C SER A 95 -14.58 9.88 2.17
N LEU A 96 -14.39 9.40 0.93
CA LEU A 96 -13.70 8.14 0.65
C LEU A 96 -12.17 8.27 0.66
N VAL A 97 -11.63 9.47 0.45
CA VAL A 97 -10.18 9.75 0.51
C VAL A 97 -9.52 9.31 1.83
N PRO A 98 -10.00 9.72 3.03
CA PRO A 98 -9.37 9.31 4.29
C PRO A 98 -9.48 7.80 4.53
N LEU A 99 -10.59 7.17 4.12
CA LEU A 99 -10.76 5.71 4.20
C LEU A 99 -9.70 5.00 3.35
N GLN A 100 -9.50 5.47 2.11
CA GLN A 100 -8.49 4.92 1.20
C GLN A 100 -7.07 5.10 1.75
N LEU A 101 -6.76 6.26 2.36
CA LEU A 101 -5.47 6.51 3.01
C LEU A 101 -5.22 5.55 4.19
N ALA A 102 -6.24 5.29 5.02
CA ALA A 102 -6.13 4.34 6.12
C ALA A 102 -5.78 2.93 5.61
N ILE A 103 -6.43 2.47 4.53
CA ILE A 103 -6.14 1.16 3.92
C ILE A 103 -4.71 1.10 3.38
N MET A 104 -4.20 2.19 2.78
CA MET A 104 -2.81 2.26 2.33
C MET A 104 -1.82 2.17 3.48
N LEU A 105 -2.07 2.90 4.57
CA LEU A 105 -1.22 2.87 5.76
C LEU A 105 -1.21 1.48 6.39
N VAL A 106 -2.37 0.84 6.53
CA VAL A 106 -2.47 -0.54 7.02
C VAL A 106 -1.71 -1.49 6.11
N GLY A 107 -1.87 -1.39 4.78
CA GLY A 107 -1.12 -2.20 3.82
C GLY A 107 0.40 -2.04 3.92
N LEU A 108 0.88 -0.80 4.10
CA LEU A 108 2.31 -0.50 4.29
C LEU A 108 2.84 -1.07 5.62
N LEU A 109 2.08 -0.92 6.71
CA LEU A 109 2.43 -1.46 8.03
C LEU A 109 2.47 -2.99 8.00
N CYS A 110 1.49 -3.64 7.38
CA CYS A 110 1.44 -5.10 7.24
C CYS A 110 2.62 -5.63 6.42
N SER A 111 3.00 -4.98 5.32
CA SER A 111 4.15 -5.38 4.50
C SER A 111 5.48 -5.28 5.26
N ASN A 112 5.65 -4.21 6.06
CA ASN A 112 6.86 -4.00 6.85
C ASN A 112 6.95 -4.98 8.04
N HIS A 113 5.84 -5.22 8.76
CA HIS A 113 5.80 -6.16 9.88
C HIS A 113 6.09 -7.62 9.47
N VAL A 114 5.61 -8.04 8.29
CA VAL A 114 5.84 -9.40 7.76
C VAL A 114 7.33 -9.65 7.49
N THR A 115 8.05 -8.67 6.95
CA THR A 115 9.49 -8.82 6.65
C THR A 115 10.34 -9.05 7.90
N TYR A 116 9.91 -8.56 9.07
CA TYR A 116 10.65 -8.75 10.33
C TYR A 116 10.41 -10.13 10.96
N ARG A 117 9.21 -10.71 10.77
CA ARG A 117 8.82 -12.03 11.31
C ARG A 117 9.20 -13.19 10.38
N PHE A 118 9.23 -12.98 9.06
CA PHE A 118 9.54 -14.02 8.08
C PHE A 118 10.97 -13.84 7.56
N GLY A 119 11.95 -14.48 8.20
CA GLY A 119 13.27 -14.70 7.58
C GLY A 119 14.49 -14.55 8.49
N LYS A 120 14.39 -13.86 9.63
CA LYS A 120 15.54 -13.67 10.56
C LYS A 120 15.85 -14.90 11.44
N GLY A 121 15.57 -16.10 10.92
CA GLY A 121 15.87 -17.38 11.58
C GLY A 121 16.07 -18.54 10.59
N MET A 122 15.95 -18.31 9.28
CA MET A 122 16.33 -19.31 8.28
C MET A 122 17.78 -19.03 7.88
N MET A 123 18.72 -19.84 8.39
CA MET A 123 20.06 -19.85 7.84
C MET A 123 19.99 -20.18 6.34
N PRO A 124 20.68 -19.42 5.47
CA PRO A 124 20.73 -19.68 4.04
C PRO A 124 21.24 -21.11 3.79
N LYS A 125 20.75 -21.78 2.73
CA LYS A 125 21.18 -23.15 2.39
C LYS A 125 22.70 -23.30 2.24
N ALA A 126 23.41 -22.23 1.90
CA ALA A 126 24.87 -22.20 1.77
C ALA A 126 25.63 -22.25 3.11
N TYR A 127 25.00 -21.87 4.23
CA TYR A 127 25.62 -21.86 5.57
C TYR A 127 25.06 -22.93 6.49
N ARG A 128 24.22 -23.85 5.98
CA ARG A 128 23.82 -25.03 6.73
C ARG A 128 25.04 -25.92 6.91
N LEU A 129 25.50 -26.04 8.15
CA LEU A 129 26.57 -26.95 8.53
C LEU A 129 26.15 -28.38 8.15
N SER A 130 26.71 -28.90 7.07
CA SER A 130 26.62 -30.32 6.75
C SER A 130 27.65 -31.07 7.59
N MET A 131 27.38 -32.31 8.00
CA MET A 131 28.37 -33.12 8.72
C MET A 131 29.72 -33.17 7.99
N GLY A 132 29.70 -33.20 6.65
CA GLY A 132 30.91 -33.17 5.83
C GLY A 132 31.74 -31.90 5.99
N SER A 133 31.10 -30.71 6.01
CA SER A 133 31.81 -29.44 6.23
C SER A 133 32.34 -29.30 7.66
N MET A 134 31.70 -29.92 8.65
CA MET A 134 32.19 -29.91 10.03
C MET A 134 33.46 -30.77 10.19
N GLY A 135 33.53 -31.93 9.53
CA GLY A 135 34.71 -32.79 9.53
C GLY A 135 35.94 -32.08 8.97
N VAL A 136 35.81 -31.43 7.81
CA VAL A 136 36.94 -30.72 7.18
C VAL A 136 37.44 -29.55 8.05
N ILE A 137 36.56 -28.86 8.76
CA ILE A 137 36.96 -27.77 9.68
C ILE A 137 37.67 -28.34 10.92
N MET A 138 37.17 -29.44 11.48
CA MET A 138 37.84 -30.10 12.61
C MET A 138 39.22 -30.64 12.21
N ASP A 139 39.36 -31.20 11.01
CA ASP A 139 40.64 -31.72 10.52
C ASP A 139 41.68 -30.60 10.31
N ASN A 140 41.27 -29.46 9.74
CA ASN A 140 42.16 -28.30 9.61
C ASN A 140 42.54 -27.71 10.97
N TYR A 141 41.59 -27.65 11.91
CA TYR A 141 41.87 -27.18 13.27
C TYR A 141 42.82 -28.14 14.01
N ALA A 142 42.61 -29.45 13.86
CA ALA A 142 43.48 -30.49 14.40
C ALA A 142 44.92 -30.37 13.88
N ASN A 143 45.10 -30.15 12.57
CA ASN A 143 46.42 -29.98 11.98
C ASN A 143 47.14 -28.72 12.50
N GLN A 144 46.44 -27.59 12.64
CA GLN A 144 47.03 -26.38 13.23
C GLN A 144 47.44 -26.57 14.70
N LEU A 145 46.62 -27.28 15.47
CA LEU A 145 46.94 -27.63 16.86
C LEU A 145 48.14 -28.57 16.96
N ALA A 146 48.24 -29.55 16.07
CA ALA A 146 49.34 -30.51 16.06
C ALA A 146 50.67 -29.83 15.69
N GLU A 147 50.66 -28.87 14.76
CA GLU A 147 51.85 -28.09 14.40
C GLU A 147 52.34 -27.18 15.54
N GLN A 148 51.43 -26.60 16.33
CA GLN A 148 51.79 -25.61 17.35
C GLN A 148 52.05 -26.22 18.75
N TYR A 149 51.36 -27.31 19.11
CA TYR A 149 51.40 -27.89 20.45
C TYR A 149 51.80 -29.37 20.50
N GLY A 150 52.13 -29.96 19.35
CA GLY A 150 52.50 -31.37 19.22
C GLY A 150 51.28 -32.30 19.08
N SER A 151 51.50 -33.45 18.43
CA SER A 151 50.46 -34.43 18.08
C SER A 151 49.65 -34.93 19.28
N ASP A 152 50.30 -35.07 20.43
CA ASP A 152 49.74 -35.74 21.60
C ASP A 152 48.71 -34.85 22.32
N VAL A 153 48.94 -33.53 22.32
CA VAL A 153 48.02 -32.54 22.91
C VAL A 153 46.81 -32.31 21.99
N ALA A 154 47.01 -32.30 20.67
CA ALA A 154 45.93 -32.18 19.71
C ALA A 154 44.94 -33.35 19.80
N ALA A 155 45.43 -34.58 19.98
CA ALA A 155 44.60 -35.77 20.12
C ALA A 155 43.73 -35.75 21.39
N ASP A 156 44.27 -35.29 22.52
CA ASP A 156 43.52 -35.20 23.80
C ASP A 156 42.42 -34.13 23.75
N ILE A 157 42.70 -32.98 23.14
CA ILE A 157 41.71 -31.89 22.97
C ILE A 157 40.58 -32.32 22.03
N LEU A 158 40.90 -33.04 20.94
CA LEU A 158 39.90 -33.58 20.02
C LEU A 158 39.02 -34.63 20.71
N ALA A 159 39.61 -35.56 21.47
CA ALA A 159 38.87 -36.56 22.24
C ALA A 159 37.90 -35.91 23.25
N ARG A 160 38.34 -34.85 23.95
CA ARG A 160 37.46 -34.06 24.84
C ARG A 160 36.33 -33.34 24.10
N SER A 161 36.61 -32.74 22.94
CA SER A 161 35.59 -32.03 22.16
C SER A 161 34.51 -32.96 21.58
N GLN A 162 34.90 -34.16 21.15
CA GLN A 162 33.97 -35.20 20.70
C GLN A 162 33.09 -35.73 21.83
N ALA A 163 33.63 -35.84 23.04
CA ALA A 163 32.84 -36.22 24.22
C ALA A 163 31.77 -35.18 24.58
N ASN A 164 32.10 -33.88 24.50
CA ASN A 164 31.15 -32.80 24.79
C ASN A 164 30.04 -32.67 23.72
N SER A 165 30.37 -32.78 22.43
CA SER A 165 29.36 -32.73 21.35
C SER A 165 28.39 -33.93 21.36
N ARG A 166 28.81 -35.09 21.88
CA ARG A 166 27.93 -36.24 22.15
C ARG A 166 26.94 -36.00 23.30
N LEU A 167 27.26 -35.11 24.24
CA LEU A 167 26.34 -34.73 25.33
C LEU A 167 25.26 -33.76 24.87
N ASP A 168 25.60 -32.80 24.01
CA ASP A 168 24.63 -31.81 23.49
C ASP A 168 23.59 -32.43 22.54
N SER A 169 23.93 -33.54 21.88
CA SER A 169 23.01 -34.28 21.01
C SER A 169 21.93 -35.07 21.78
N TYR A 170 22.11 -35.28 23.08
CA TYR A 170 21.07 -35.86 23.96
C TYR A 170 20.16 -34.81 24.61
N ALA A 171 20.50 -33.52 24.56
CA ALA A 171 19.71 -32.43 25.15
C ALA A 171 18.73 -31.75 24.17
N SER A 172 18.74 -32.13 22.89
CA SER A 172 17.79 -31.63 21.87
C SER A 172 16.63 -32.60 21.65
N GLY A 173 16.12 -33.16 22.74
CA GLY A 173 14.96 -34.05 22.75
C GLY A 173 14.27 -33.96 24.09
N ASN A 174 13.13 -33.25 24.11
CA ASN A 174 12.08 -33.22 25.13
C ASN A 174 11.91 -31.87 25.85
N GLY A 175 10.66 -31.42 25.88
CA GLY A 175 10.29 -30.05 26.19
C GLY A 175 10.25 -29.67 27.67
N GLY A 176 10.22 -28.36 27.88
CA GLY A 176 9.54 -27.68 28.99
C GLY A 176 10.10 -27.91 30.39
N THR A 177 10.88 -26.95 30.91
CA THR A 177 10.57 -26.15 32.12
C THR A 177 11.80 -25.31 32.48
N GLY A 178 11.55 -24.10 32.96
CA GLY A 178 12.58 -23.08 33.12
C GLY A 178 13.56 -23.37 34.25
N THR A 179 14.83 -23.08 33.98
CA THR A 179 15.79 -22.68 35.01
C THR A 179 16.84 -21.77 34.38
N THR A 180 16.90 -20.54 34.92
CA THR A 180 17.86 -19.50 34.59
C THR A 180 19.26 -19.95 34.98
N TYR A 181 20.14 -20.14 34.00
CA TYR A 181 21.58 -20.15 34.21
C TYR A 181 22.20 -19.03 33.38
N MET A 182 22.74 -18.04 34.09
CA MET A 182 23.56 -16.96 33.51
C MET A 182 24.80 -17.58 32.85
N SER A 183 24.80 -17.64 31.52
CA SER A 183 26.02 -17.92 30.76
C SER A 183 26.67 -16.59 30.40
N SER A 184 27.87 -16.39 30.96
CA SER A 184 28.77 -15.27 30.73
C SER A 184 29.00 -15.06 29.23
N HIS A 185 28.63 -13.87 28.74
CA HIS A 185 28.80 -13.45 27.36
C HIS A 185 30.27 -13.04 27.15
N GLY A 186 31.10 -13.97 26.71
CA GLY A 186 32.43 -13.64 26.18
C GLY A 186 32.28 -12.79 24.93
N ARG A 187 32.80 -11.55 24.98
CA ARG A 187 32.94 -10.66 23.82
C ARG A 187 33.78 -11.36 22.76
N TYR A 188 33.19 -11.63 21.60
CA TYR A 188 33.94 -11.82 20.37
C TYR A 188 34.16 -10.43 19.77
N ASP A 189 35.36 -9.89 19.97
CA ASP A 189 35.80 -8.69 19.28
C ASP A 189 35.88 -8.98 17.77
N SER A 190 35.24 -8.09 17.01
CA SER A 190 35.20 -8.07 15.56
C SER A 190 36.60 -7.84 14.99
N LEU A 191 37.20 -8.87 14.39
CA LEU A 191 38.29 -8.67 13.44
C LEU A 191 37.68 -8.28 12.08
N GLY A 192 37.81 -6.98 11.78
CA GLY A 192 37.44 -6.41 10.50
C GLY A 192 38.28 -7.01 9.37
N MET A 193 37.63 -7.76 8.49
CA MET A 193 38.22 -8.26 7.25
C MET A 193 38.35 -7.09 6.28
N LYS A 194 39.58 -6.61 6.06
CA LYS A 194 39.91 -5.65 4.99
C LYS A 194 39.88 -6.40 3.65
N ALA A 195 39.08 -5.92 2.70
CA ALA A 195 39.00 -6.47 1.36
C ALA A 195 40.35 -6.33 0.62
N PRO A 196 40.81 -7.35 -0.14
CA PRO A 196 41.92 -7.17 -1.05
C PRO A 196 41.45 -6.45 -2.32
N GLU A 197 42.14 -5.36 -2.64
CA GLU A 197 42.04 -4.62 -3.89
C GLU A 197 42.57 -5.45 -5.07
N SER A 198 42.01 -5.13 -6.22
CA SER A 198 42.28 -5.60 -7.58
C SER A 198 43.75 -5.80 -7.96
N LEU A 199 43.98 -6.86 -8.74
CA LEU A 199 44.84 -6.84 -9.92
C LEU A 199 44.31 -7.82 -10.97
#